data_AF-A0A2H9Q1H5-F1
#
_entry.id   AF-A0A2H9Q1H5-F1
#
_cell.length_a   1.000
_cell.length_b   1.000
_cell.length_c   1.000
_cell.angle_alpha   90.00
_cell.angle_beta   90.00
_cell.angle_gamma   90.00
#
_symmetry.space_group_name_H-M   'P 1'
#
loop_
_entity.id
_entity.type
_entity.pdbx_description
1 polymer ?
#
loop_
_entity_poly.entity_id
_entity_poly.type
_entity_poly.pdbx_seq_one_letter_code
_entity_poly.pdbx_strand_id
1 'polypeptide(L)'
;MIEKKKIFIGGILIFFIGFVFAVSTATNVIFSNNVTSLYDEGSFFVNWTAGGDVAANYSIYIFSNNTFYLKANNNSATGYSFSNTTEANYTFIIEPTNATGSVGTNSSNISIYVDSSAPTISLPNYTNSTLKRNTQDLTLNISVADSLSGLTNSACLIDVNGTNQSITPSNGWCNSTAISLSGLADGNHTIKVYANDTVNNLGLNNSFSVQIDTTAPSPSSLTLSSSSTNSLVITFSGADGTCTASGTGTKSISGSTLTVTGLNCGNPYSYTVTCTDTAGNAGTSSSTSFSTTGCGGSYTPSFWTSTFVVEEDQFTEGFTRELSIKNRMKVVIDNEDHYIGVIELNNTSVKVNVSSNPQQATLKIGDSTKFEVTGDDSYDLLVTLNSIKNNKANVTILSISEKMPTQVITGESKDKTVDNKGIESPKEKGSLTWLWISLALIVIIVLSYLFIRNKI
;
A
#
# COMPACT_ATOMS: atom_id res chain seq x y z
N MET A 1 49.32 -110.75 -71.51
CA MET A 1 48.81 -110.25 -72.81
C MET A 1 47.91 -109.05 -72.56
N ILE A 2 47.96 -108.11 -73.48
CA ILE A 2 47.37 -106.77 -73.52
C ILE A 2 45.83 -106.82 -73.52
N GLU A 3 45.15 -105.87 -72.85
CA GLU A 3 44.21 -104.97 -73.55
C GLU A 3 43.83 -103.71 -72.75
N LYS A 4 43.91 -102.56 -73.44
CA LYS A 4 43.44 -101.25 -72.99
C LYS A 4 41.94 -101.13 -73.27
N LYS A 5 41.18 -100.54 -72.34
CA LYS A 5 39.97 -99.77 -72.67
C LYS A 5 39.92 -98.51 -71.81
N LYS A 6 39.84 -97.35 -72.47
CA LYS A 6 39.56 -96.03 -71.87
C LYS A 6 38.04 -95.84 -71.69
N ILE A 7 37.67 -94.75 -71.00
CA ILE A 7 36.37 -94.01 -71.03
C ILE A 7 35.36 -94.54 -69.97
N PHE A 8 34.70 -93.75 -69.11
CA PHE A 8 34.47 -92.30 -68.95
C PHE A 8 34.20 -92.02 -67.46
N ILE A 9 34.69 -90.89 -66.93
CA ILE A 9 34.35 -90.39 -65.59
C ILE A 9 33.09 -89.53 -65.74
N GLY A 10 31.94 -90.09 -65.35
CA GLY A 10 30.70 -89.33 -65.13
C GLY A 10 30.55 -89.06 -63.64
N GLY A 11 31.21 -88.02 -63.13
CA GLY A 11 31.02 -87.57 -61.76
C GLY A 11 29.60 -87.04 -61.58
N ILE A 12 28.80 -87.72 -60.75
CA ILE A 12 27.55 -87.17 -60.23
C ILE A 12 27.92 -85.97 -59.35
N LEU A 13 27.64 -84.78 -59.85
CA LEU A 13 27.77 -83.54 -59.12
C LEU A 13 26.59 -83.46 -58.14
N ILE A 14 26.79 -83.90 -56.89
CA ILE A 14 25.83 -83.67 -55.81
C ILE A 14 25.92 -82.18 -55.44
N PHE A 15 24.98 -81.38 -55.92
CA PHE A 15 24.76 -80.03 -55.43
C PHE A 15 24.29 -80.12 -53.98
N PHE A 16 25.19 -79.89 -53.02
CA PHE A 16 24.81 -79.48 -51.68
C PHE A 16 24.21 -78.07 -51.81
N ILE A 17 22.88 -77.98 -51.94
CA ILE A 17 22.16 -76.74 -51.66
C ILE A 17 22.28 -76.55 -50.14
N GLY A 18 23.32 -75.82 -49.73
CA GLY A 18 23.33 -75.21 -48.42
C GLY A 18 22.22 -74.17 -48.41
N PHE A 19 21.09 -74.48 -47.76
CA PHE A 19 20.18 -73.44 -47.32
C PHE A 19 20.95 -72.60 -46.30
N VAL A 20 21.48 -71.46 -46.74
CA VAL A 20 21.80 -70.38 -45.83
C VAL A 20 20.45 -69.90 -45.31
N PHE A 21 20.04 -70.37 -44.15
CA PHE A 21 18.99 -69.70 -43.39
C PHE A 21 19.58 -68.35 -43.00
N ALA A 22 19.24 -67.30 -43.75
CA ALA A 22 19.40 -65.96 -43.25
C ALA A 22 18.59 -65.91 -41.95
N VAL A 23 19.27 -65.87 -40.81
CA VAL A 23 18.61 -65.64 -39.53
C VAL A 23 18.13 -64.19 -39.60
N SER A 24 16.87 -63.98 -39.96
CA SER A 24 16.25 -62.66 -39.93
C SER A 24 16.36 -62.16 -38.49
N THR A 25 17.18 -61.16 -38.25
CA THR A 25 17.19 -60.46 -36.96
C THR A 25 15.94 -59.60 -36.89
N ALA A 26 15.16 -59.73 -35.83
CA ALA A 26 14.03 -58.82 -35.62
C ALA A 26 14.58 -57.38 -35.57
N THR A 27 14.00 -56.50 -36.37
CA THR A 27 14.45 -55.12 -36.48
C THR A 27 14.03 -54.29 -35.27
N ASN A 28 14.77 -53.22 -35.01
CA ASN A 28 14.53 -52.32 -33.88
C ASN A 28 13.12 -51.69 -33.98
N VAL A 29 12.38 -51.70 -32.87
CA VAL A 29 11.11 -50.96 -32.75
C VAL A 29 11.45 -49.48 -32.57
N ILE A 30 10.72 -48.61 -33.26
CA ILE A 30 10.84 -47.15 -33.12
C ILE A 30 9.62 -46.65 -32.35
N PHE A 31 9.86 -45.89 -31.30
CA PHE A 31 8.79 -45.24 -30.56
C PHE A 31 8.28 -44.00 -31.31
N SER A 32 6.96 -43.90 -31.48
CA SER A 32 6.31 -42.66 -31.90
C SER A 32 5.91 -41.91 -30.64
N ASN A 33 6.45 -40.69 -30.43
CA ASN A 33 6.17 -39.83 -29.27
C ASN A 33 4.72 -39.29 -29.29
N ASN A 34 3.73 -40.17 -29.23
CA ASN A 34 2.34 -39.84 -28.92
C ASN A 34 1.99 -40.50 -27.60
N VAL A 35 2.58 -39.98 -26.53
CA VAL A 35 2.06 -40.21 -25.18
C VAL A 35 0.98 -39.16 -24.99
N THR A 36 -0.27 -39.57 -24.81
CA THR A 36 -1.34 -38.64 -24.42
C THR A 36 -0.96 -38.06 -23.08
N SER A 37 -0.53 -36.79 -23.08
CA SER A 37 -0.31 -36.01 -21.88
C SER A 37 -1.66 -35.75 -21.24
N LEU A 38 -2.08 -36.56 -20.28
CA LEU A 38 -3.07 -36.23 -19.25
C LEU A 38 -3.05 -37.37 -18.22
N TYR A 39 -2.37 -37.09 -17.12
CA TYR A 39 -2.14 -38.00 -15.98
C TYR A 39 -3.42 -38.43 -15.25
N ASP A 40 -4.55 -37.75 -15.49
CA ASP A 40 -5.77 -37.83 -14.66
C ASP A 40 -6.60 -39.13 -14.82
N GLU A 41 -6.24 -40.04 -15.74
CA GLU A 41 -7.00 -41.29 -15.96
C GLU A 41 -6.28 -42.59 -15.54
N GLY A 42 -5.07 -42.51 -14.96
CA GLY A 42 -4.36 -43.69 -14.44
C GLY A 42 -4.04 -44.76 -15.48
N SER A 43 -4.13 -44.42 -16.78
CA SER A 43 -3.87 -45.30 -17.92
C SER A 43 -3.15 -44.53 -19.02
N PHE A 44 -2.07 -45.09 -19.56
CA PHE A 44 -1.33 -44.50 -20.66
C PHE A 44 -1.03 -45.52 -21.75
N PHE A 45 -0.82 -45.02 -22.97
CA PHE A 45 -0.56 -45.83 -24.14
C PHE A 45 0.88 -45.63 -24.62
N VAL A 46 1.65 -46.71 -24.64
CA VAL A 46 2.98 -46.75 -25.22
C VAL A 46 2.82 -47.17 -26.68
N ASN A 47 2.97 -46.21 -27.59
CA ASN A 47 2.90 -46.42 -29.04
C ASN A 47 4.25 -46.85 -29.60
N TRP A 48 4.24 -47.74 -30.59
CA TRP A 48 5.44 -48.06 -31.36
C TRP A 48 5.13 -48.46 -32.80
N THR A 49 6.14 -48.37 -33.66
CA THR A 49 6.10 -48.97 -35.00
C THR A 49 6.90 -50.25 -35.00
N ALA A 50 6.28 -51.33 -35.45
CA ALA A 50 6.99 -52.57 -35.73
C ALA A 50 8.08 -52.31 -36.77
N GLY A 51 9.33 -52.67 -36.45
CA GLY A 51 10.34 -52.80 -37.49
C GLY A 51 10.00 -53.96 -38.45
N GLY A 52 10.61 -53.99 -39.64
CA GLY A 52 10.49 -55.07 -40.63
C GLY A 52 10.64 -56.52 -40.12
N ASP A 53 10.21 -57.48 -40.95
CA ASP A 53 9.78 -58.85 -40.62
C ASP A 53 8.81 -58.90 -39.44
N VAL A 54 7.52 -59.01 -39.78
CA VAL A 54 6.34 -58.86 -38.90
C VAL A 54 6.52 -59.63 -37.59
N ALA A 55 6.85 -58.92 -36.51
CA ALA A 55 6.89 -59.51 -35.17
C ALA A 55 5.49 -59.97 -34.79
N ALA A 56 5.36 -61.24 -34.38
CA ALA A 56 4.07 -61.85 -34.04
C ALA A 56 3.70 -61.60 -32.58
N ASN A 57 4.70 -61.42 -31.71
CA ASN A 57 4.53 -61.25 -30.27
C ASN A 57 5.57 -60.26 -29.73
N TYR A 58 5.18 -59.48 -28.72
CA TYR A 58 6.05 -58.53 -28.02
C TYR A 58 6.11 -58.87 -26.53
N SER A 59 7.32 -59.00 -25.98
CA SER A 59 7.55 -59.01 -24.53
C SER A 59 7.83 -57.58 -24.05
N ILE A 60 7.09 -57.12 -23.05
CA ILE A 60 7.21 -55.77 -22.49
C ILE A 60 7.70 -55.91 -21.06
N TYR A 61 8.86 -55.36 -20.78
CA TYR A 61 9.44 -55.30 -19.44
C TYR A 61 9.26 -53.88 -18.91
N ILE A 62 8.62 -53.79 -17.75
CA ILE A 62 8.29 -52.53 -17.10
C ILE A 62 9.13 -52.44 -15.84
N PHE A 63 9.81 -51.31 -15.65
CA PHE A 63 10.60 -51.03 -14.47
C PHE A 63 10.03 -49.82 -13.75
N SER A 64 9.90 -49.89 -12.44
CA SER A 64 9.53 -48.79 -11.55
C SER A 64 10.79 -48.28 -10.86
N ASN A 65 11.17 -47.02 -11.06
CA ASN A 65 12.40 -46.44 -10.50
C ASN A 65 13.62 -47.37 -10.69
N ASN A 66 13.81 -47.84 -11.93
CA ASN A 66 14.88 -48.77 -12.35
C ASN A 66 14.83 -50.18 -11.75
N THR A 67 13.81 -50.52 -10.94
CA THR A 67 13.58 -51.86 -10.42
C THR A 67 12.56 -52.58 -11.28
N PHE A 68 12.81 -53.84 -11.64
CA PHE A 68 11.85 -54.63 -12.41
C PHE A 68 10.50 -54.68 -11.68
N TYR A 69 9.44 -54.26 -12.36
CA TYR A 69 8.09 -54.20 -11.83
C TYR A 69 7.27 -55.39 -12.31
N LEU A 70 7.10 -55.53 -13.63
CA LEU A 70 6.40 -56.66 -14.23
C LEU A 70 6.81 -56.92 -15.68
N LYS A 71 6.45 -58.10 -16.18
CA LYS A 71 6.50 -58.46 -17.60
C LYS A 71 5.07 -58.62 -18.13
N ALA A 72 4.79 -58.01 -19.28
CA ALA A 72 3.55 -58.16 -20.03
C ALA A 72 3.83 -58.71 -21.43
N ASN A 73 2.82 -59.36 -22.03
CA ASN A 73 2.85 -59.80 -23.42
C ASN A 73 1.84 -59.00 -24.23
N ASN A 74 2.17 -58.66 -25.46
CA ASN A 74 1.28 -57.96 -26.37
C ASN A 74 1.38 -58.52 -27.79
N ASN A 75 0.24 -58.64 -28.46
CA ASN A 75 0.15 -59.10 -29.86
C ASN A 75 -0.23 -57.96 -30.81
N SER A 76 -0.44 -56.76 -30.29
CA SER A 76 -0.63 -55.56 -31.10
C SER A 76 0.70 -55.04 -31.61
N ALA A 77 0.76 -54.76 -32.92
CA ALA A 77 1.92 -54.15 -33.58
C ALA A 77 2.01 -52.63 -33.36
N THR A 78 1.00 -52.02 -32.73
CA THR A 78 0.87 -50.55 -32.64
C THR A 78 1.05 -49.98 -31.24
N GLY A 79 0.94 -50.79 -30.18
CA GLY A 79 1.19 -50.31 -28.82
C GLY A 79 0.56 -51.13 -27.69
N TYR A 80 0.82 -50.69 -26.45
CA TYR A 80 0.37 -51.30 -25.20
C TYR A 80 -0.22 -50.26 -24.25
N SER A 81 -1.35 -50.60 -23.64
CA SER A 81 -1.95 -49.80 -22.57
C SER A 81 -1.47 -50.31 -21.21
N PHE A 82 -0.96 -49.39 -20.40
CA PHE A 82 -0.54 -49.66 -19.03
C PHE A 82 -1.33 -48.75 -18.08
N SER A 83 -1.90 -49.34 -17.04
CA SER A 83 -2.66 -48.60 -16.02
C SER A 83 -2.04 -48.80 -14.65
N ASN A 84 -1.71 -47.70 -13.98
CA ASN A 84 -1.18 -47.70 -12.62
C ASN A 84 -1.39 -46.34 -11.96
N THR A 85 -1.64 -46.34 -10.66
CA THR A 85 -1.85 -45.15 -9.83
C THR A 85 -0.72 -44.94 -8.82
N THR A 86 0.27 -45.84 -8.78
CA THR A 86 1.39 -45.74 -7.84
C THR A 86 2.43 -44.76 -8.37
N GLU A 87 2.82 -43.79 -7.56
CA GLU A 87 3.81 -42.79 -7.94
C GLU A 87 5.19 -43.41 -8.22
N ALA A 88 5.66 -43.27 -9.45
CA ALA A 88 6.99 -43.72 -9.88
C ALA A 88 7.33 -43.22 -11.29
N ASN A 89 8.62 -43.30 -11.63
CA ASN A 89 9.07 -43.30 -13.02
C ASN A 89 8.98 -44.73 -13.57
N TYR A 90 8.06 -44.96 -14.50
CA TYR A 90 7.91 -46.21 -15.23
C TYR A 90 8.70 -46.18 -16.53
N THR A 91 9.65 -47.10 -16.68
CA THR A 91 10.43 -47.25 -17.92
C THR A 91 10.09 -48.56 -18.64
N PHE A 92 10.08 -48.49 -19.97
CA PHE A 92 9.61 -49.57 -20.84
C PHE A 92 10.75 -50.09 -21.72
N ILE A 93 10.93 -51.41 -21.71
CA ILE A 93 11.74 -52.15 -22.68
C ILE A 93 10.80 -53.09 -23.44
N ILE A 94 10.88 -53.06 -24.77
CA ILE A 94 10.02 -53.88 -25.64
C ILE A 94 10.92 -54.78 -26.48
N GLU A 95 10.65 -56.08 -26.43
CA GLU A 95 11.36 -57.11 -27.18
C GLU A 95 10.40 -57.75 -28.20
N PRO A 96 10.49 -57.39 -29.49
CA PRO A 96 9.75 -58.08 -30.53
C PRO A 96 10.31 -59.49 -30.74
N THR A 97 9.43 -60.47 -30.89
CA THR A 97 9.77 -61.83 -31.33
C THR A 97 9.15 -62.07 -32.70
N ASN A 98 9.97 -62.41 -33.69
CA ASN A 98 9.48 -62.74 -35.03
C ASN A 98 8.91 -64.17 -35.10
N ALA A 99 8.32 -64.52 -36.25
CA ALA A 99 7.72 -65.83 -36.47
C ALA A 99 8.72 -67.02 -36.38
N THR A 100 10.02 -66.75 -36.50
CA THR A 100 11.10 -67.76 -36.42
C THR A 100 11.74 -67.86 -35.03
N GLY A 101 11.25 -67.08 -34.06
CA GLY A 101 11.74 -67.09 -32.67
C GLY A 101 12.96 -66.20 -32.41
N SER A 102 13.43 -65.43 -33.40
CA SER A 102 14.46 -64.41 -33.19
C SER A 102 13.89 -63.26 -32.38
N VAL A 103 14.63 -62.85 -31.35
CA VAL A 103 14.32 -61.71 -30.50
C VAL A 103 15.11 -60.49 -30.97
N GLY A 104 14.44 -59.35 -31.08
CA GLY A 104 15.07 -58.04 -31.29
C GLY A 104 15.23 -57.31 -29.97
N THR A 105 16.19 -56.40 -29.88
CA THR A 105 16.42 -55.58 -28.67
C THR A 105 16.36 -54.10 -29.05
N ASN A 106 15.44 -53.35 -28.47
CA ASN A 106 15.36 -51.90 -28.71
C ASN A 106 16.54 -51.16 -28.07
N SER A 107 16.97 -50.08 -28.72
CA SER A 107 18.15 -49.27 -28.33
C SER A 107 17.86 -48.08 -27.43
N SER A 108 16.60 -47.87 -27.00
CA SER A 108 16.22 -46.71 -26.18
C SER A 108 15.08 -47.05 -25.24
N ASN A 109 15.10 -46.50 -24.03
CA ASN A 109 14.02 -46.58 -23.07
C ASN A 109 13.04 -45.41 -23.27
N ILE A 110 11.74 -45.67 -23.06
CA ILE A 110 10.77 -44.61 -22.75
C ILE A 110 10.61 -44.55 -21.24
N SER A 111 10.51 -43.33 -20.71
CA SER A 111 10.16 -43.06 -19.31
C SER A 111 8.83 -42.31 -19.24
N ILE A 112 7.95 -42.71 -18.32
CA ILE A 112 6.66 -42.07 -18.05
C ILE A 112 6.54 -41.89 -16.54
N TYR A 113 6.25 -40.67 -16.11
CA TYR A 113 5.99 -40.39 -14.70
C TYR A 113 4.51 -40.63 -14.40
N VAL A 114 4.24 -41.48 -13.42
CA VAL A 114 2.97 -41.47 -12.69
C VAL A 114 3.25 -40.61 -11.47
N ASP A 115 2.78 -39.36 -11.48
CA ASP A 115 3.08 -38.38 -10.45
C ASP A 115 1.81 -37.57 -10.14
N SER A 116 1.29 -37.67 -8.91
CA SER A 116 0.12 -36.92 -8.43
C SER A 116 0.52 -35.80 -7.46
N SER A 117 1.79 -35.71 -7.15
CA SER A 117 2.31 -34.81 -6.15
C SER A 117 2.51 -33.45 -6.80
N ALA A 118 1.82 -32.44 -6.27
CA ALA A 118 2.05 -31.09 -6.71
C ALA A 118 3.43 -30.57 -6.26
N PRO A 119 4.06 -29.67 -7.03
CA PRO A 119 5.28 -29.00 -6.60
C PRO A 119 5.14 -28.32 -5.24
N THR A 120 6.18 -28.43 -4.42
CA THR A 120 6.29 -27.68 -3.17
C THR A 120 6.85 -26.28 -3.44
N ILE A 121 6.23 -25.26 -2.85
CA ILE A 121 6.58 -23.85 -3.06
C ILE A 121 6.90 -23.19 -1.71
N SER A 122 8.03 -22.50 -1.61
CA SER A 122 8.43 -21.77 -0.41
C SER A 122 9.10 -20.43 -0.75
N LEU A 123 8.96 -19.45 0.16
CA LEU A 123 9.59 -18.13 0.06
C LEU A 123 10.56 -17.93 1.24
N PRO A 124 11.74 -18.59 1.23
CA PRO A 124 12.60 -18.69 2.43
C PRO A 124 13.14 -17.35 2.95
N ASN A 125 13.24 -16.33 2.10
CA ASN A 125 13.81 -15.02 2.46
C ASN A 125 12.76 -13.89 2.48
N TYR A 126 11.47 -14.22 2.38
CA TYR A 126 10.42 -13.21 2.37
C TYR A 126 9.89 -12.93 3.78
N THR A 127 9.88 -11.66 4.18
CA THR A 127 9.22 -11.24 5.41
C THR A 127 7.75 -10.97 5.13
N ASN A 128 6.85 -11.77 5.72
CA ASN A 128 5.42 -11.62 5.51
C ASN A 128 4.94 -10.23 5.95
N SER A 129 4.00 -9.65 5.19
CA SER A 129 3.46 -8.31 5.40
C SER A 129 4.51 -7.19 5.33
N THR A 130 5.53 -7.37 4.47
CA THR A 130 6.47 -6.28 4.15
C THR A 130 5.68 -5.06 3.64
N LEU A 131 5.95 -3.87 4.20
CA LEU A 131 5.37 -2.61 3.73
C LEU A 131 6.03 -2.14 2.43
N LYS A 132 5.20 -1.71 1.48
CA LYS A 132 5.61 -1.15 0.19
C LYS A 132 4.63 -0.07 -0.29
N ARG A 133 5.14 0.88 -1.06
CA ARG A 133 4.30 1.72 -1.93
C ARG A 133 3.95 0.95 -3.20
N ASN A 134 2.79 1.25 -3.79
CA ASN A 134 2.38 0.63 -5.07
C ASN A 134 3.25 1.06 -6.28
N THR A 135 4.16 2.01 -6.09
CA THR A 135 5.16 2.44 -7.09
C THR A 135 6.50 1.70 -6.97
N GLN A 136 6.65 0.85 -5.96
CA GLN A 136 7.86 0.05 -5.75
C GLN A 136 7.69 -1.35 -6.33
N ASP A 137 8.81 -1.97 -6.67
CA ASP A 137 8.84 -3.38 -7.00
C ASP A 137 9.02 -4.24 -5.73
N LEU A 138 8.45 -5.43 -5.82
CA LEU A 138 8.63 -6.49 -4.85
C LEU A 138 9.67 -7.50 -5.36
N THR A 139 10.64 -7.81 -4.50
CA THR A 139 11.63 -8.86 -4.75
C THR A 139 11.20 -10.13 -4.04
N LEU A 140 11.04 -11.21 -4.79
CA LEU A 140 10.66 -12.53 -4.28
C LEU A 140 11.73 -13.56 -4.66
N ASN A 141 12.20 -14.28 -3.64
CA ASN A 141 13.00 -15.48 -3.80
C ASN A 141 12.10 -16.69 -3.58
N ILE A 142 11.70 -17.34 -4.66
CA ILE A 142 10.71 -18.43 -4.64
C ILE A 142 11.45 -19.72 -4.94
N SER A 143 11.52 -20.61 -3.97
CA SER A 143 12.01 -21.97 -4.16
C SER A 143 10.85 -22.86 -4.56
N VAL A 144 11.05 -23.65 -5.61
CA VAL A 144 10.11 -24.65 -6.09
C VAL A 144 10.84 -25.97 -6.22
N ALA A 145 10.26 -27.04 -5.66
CA ALA A 145 10.81 -28.38 -5.75
C ALA A 145 9.71 -29.38 -6.08
N ASP A 146 10.00 -30.24 -7.04
CA ASP A 146 9.25 -31.45 -7.33
C ASP A 146 10.23 -32.63 -7.41
N SER A 147 9.93 -33.72 -6.71
CA SER A 147 10.87 -34.83 -6.52
C SER A 147 10.75 -35.95 -7.54
N LEU A 148 9.66 -36.00 -8.31
CA LEU A 148 9.36 -37.13 -9.19
C LEU A 148 9.45 -36.73 -10.66
N SER A 149 8.46 -36.00 -11.17
CA SER A 149 8.44 -35.60 -12.57
C SER A 149 9.31 -34.37 -12.85
N GLY A 150 9.61 -33.58 -11.81
CA GLY A 150 10.49 -32.42 -11.86
C GLY A 150 9.82 -31.17 -12.44
N LEU A 151 10.63 -30.20 -12.87
CA LEU A 151 10.17 -28.85 -13.25
C LEU A 151 10.55 -28.43 -14.69
N THR A 152 10.85 -29.40 -15.55
CA THR A 152 11.28 -29.10 -16.94
C THR A 152 10.11 -28.54 -17.75
N ASN A 153 10.28 -27.38 -18.39
CA ASN A 153 9.23 -26.65 -19.10
C ASN A 153 8.05 -26.17 -18.21
N SER A 154 8.23 -26.18 -16.90
CA SER A 154 7.28 -25.62 -15.94
C SER A 154 7.28 -24.08 -15.96
N ALA A 155 6.26 -23.50 -15.32
CA ALA A 155 6.11 -22.06 -15.11
C ALA A 155 5.63 -21.79 -13.68
N CYS A 156 6.15 -20.71 -13.10
CA CYS A 156 5.62 -20.09 -11.90
C CYS A 156 4.73 -18.91 -12.27
N LEU A 157 3.47 -18.95 -11.86
CA LEU A 157 2.54 -17.83 -11.95
C LEU A 157 2.48 -17.12 -10.60
N ILE A 158 2.94 -15.88 -10.56
CA ILE A 158 2.85 -15.01 -9.39
C ILE A 158 1.65 -14.10 -9.59
N ASP A 159 0.69 -14.22 -8.69
CA ASP A 159 -0.51 -13.42 -8.62
C ASP A 159 -0.44 -12.54 -7.36
N VAL A 160 -0.38 -11.23 -7.56
CA VAL A 160 -0.54 -10.24 -6.50
C VAL A 160 -1.90 -9.58 -6.65
N ASN A 161 -2.86 -10.04 -5.86
CA ASN A 161 -4.25 -9.55 -5.83
C ASN A 161 -4.93 -9.39 -7.22
N GLY A 162 -4.78 -10.40 -8.08
CA GLY A 162 -5.33 -10.49 -9.43
C GLY A 162 -4.36 -10.07 -10.54
N THR A 163 -3.17 -9.57 -10.22
CA THR A 163 -2.16 -9.19 -11.22
C THR A 163 -1.17 -10.33 -11.42
N ASN A 164 -1.21 -10.93 -12.61
CA ASN A 164 -0.46 -12.13 -12.95
C ASN A 164 0.89 -11.82 -13.62
N GLN A 165 1.94 -12.51 -13.18
CA GLN A 165 3.29 -12.43 -13.74
C GLN A 165 3.88 -13.83 -13.85
N SER A 166 4.42 -14.18 -15.01
CA SER A 166 4.94 -15.53 -15.28
C SER A 166 6.47 -15.54 -15.21
N ILE A 167 7.04 -16.53 -14.52
CA ILE A 167 8.47 -16.77 -14.40
C ILE A 167 8.78 -18.22 -14.74
N THR A 168 9.75 -18.45 -15.61
CA THR A 168 10.27 -19.81 -15.87
C THR A 168 11.21 -20.22 -14.73
N PRO A 169 11.01 -21.39 -14.09
CA PRO A 169 11.91 -21.90 -13.08
C PRO A 169 13.32 -22.11 -13.64
N SER A 170 14.33 -21.76 -12.86
CA SER A 170 15.74 -22.03 -13.15
C SER A 170 16.40 -22.60 -11.90
N ASN A 171 16.98 -23.80 -12.03
CA ASN A 171 17.64 -24.51 -10.92
C ASN A 171 16.78 -24.63 -9.64
N GLY A 172 15.46 -24.83 -9.78
CA GLY A 172 14.53 -24.92 -8.63
C GLY A 172 14.10 -23.58 -8.04
N TRP A 173 14.30 -22.47 -8.78
CA TRP A 173 13.95 -21.13 -8.32
C TRP A 173 13.15 -20.34 -9.36
N CYS A 174 12.15 -19.59 -8.89
CA CYS A 174 11.35 -18.65 -9.65
C CYS A 174 11.56 -17.22 -9.14
N ASN A 175 12.82 -16.79 -9.08
CA ASN A 175 13.18 -15.49 -8.50
C ASN A 175 12.81 -14.32 -9.43
N SER A 176 12.33 -13.23 -8.85
CA SER A 176 12.19 -11.95 -9.54
C SER A 176 12.42 -10.80 -8.57
N THR A 177 13.02 -9.72 -9.07
CA THR A 177 13.22 -8.46 -8.36
C THR A 177 12.24 -7.37 -8.80
N ALA A 178 11.38 -7.67 -9.76
CA ALA A 178 10.56 -6.70 -10.48
C ALA A 178 9.07 -7.10 -10.45
N ILE A 179 8.60 -7.63 -9.32
CA ILE A 179 7.18 -7.93 -9.16
C ILE A 179 6.42 -6.61 -8.98
N SER A 180 5.70 -6.22 -10.01
CA SER A 180 4.93 -4.96 -10.02
C SER A 180 3.82 -4.96 -8.97
N LEU A 181 3.70 -3.85 -8.24
CA LEU A 181 2.62 -3.56 -7.29
C LEU A 181 1.69 -2.44 -7.79
N SER A 182 1.82 -2.06 -9.06
CA SER A 182 1.11 -0.91 -9.64
C SER A 182 -0.41 -1.09 -9.57
N GLY A 183 -1.11 -0.02 -9.20
CA GLY A 183 -2.57 -0.01 -9.12
C GLY A 183 -3.17 -0.69 -7.89
N LEU A 184 -2.34 -1.27 -7.01
CA LEU A 184 -2.82 -1.78 -5.73
C LEU A 184 -3.18 -0.60 -4.79
N ALA A 185 -4.32 -0.72 -4.12
CA ALA A 185 -4.79 0.21 -3.09
C ALA A 185 -4.16 -0.12 -1.73
N ASP A 186 -4.28 0.79 -0.76
CA ASP A 186 -3.76 0.58 0.59
C ASP A 186 -4.39 -0.65 1.28
N GLY A 187 -3.59 -1.37 2.06
CA GLY A 187 -3.99 -2.56 2.81
C GLY A 187 -3.19 -3.81 2.46
N ASN A 188 -3.64 -4.96 2.98
CA ASN A 188 -2.96 -6.24 2.78
C ASN A 188 -3.39 -6.90 1.46
N HIS A 189 -2.41 -7.27 0.65
CA HIS A 189 -2.61 -7.99 -0.61
C HIS A 189 -1.94 -9.36 -0.53
N THR A 190 -2.68 -10.41 -0.88
CA THR A 190 -2.15 -11.77 -0.89
C THR A 190 -1.24 -11.98 -2.10
N ILE A 191 -0.09 -12.59 -1.85
CA ILE A 191 0.82 -13.10 -2.86
C ILE A 191 0.52 -14.60 -3.02
N LYS A 192 0.00 -14.97 -4.18
CA LYS A 192 -0.20 -16.36 -4.58
C LYS A 192 0.84 -16.71 -5.62
N VAL A 193 1.48 -17.86 -5.43
CA VAL A 193 2.46 -18.41 -6.36
C VAL A 193 1.96 -19.80 -6.70
N TYR A 194 1.65 -20.00 -7.98
CA TYR A 194 1.32 -21.28 -8.54
C TYR A 194 2.52 -21.81 -9.31
N ALA A 195 2.81 -23.10 -9.21
CA ALA A 195 3.82 -23.75 -10.03
C ALA A 195 3.29 -25.10 -10.53
N ASN A 196 3.52 -25.41 -11.80
CA ASN A 196 3.21 -26.72 -12.35
C ASN A 196 4.47 -27.60 -12.42
N ASP A 197 4.31 -28.92 -12.32
CA ASP A 197 5.37 -29.88 -12.68
C ASP A 197 5.31 -30.25 -14.18
N THR A 198 6.08 -31.26 -14.59
CA THR A 198 6.12 -31.71 -15.99
C THR A 198 4.88 -32.49 -16.45
N VAL A 199 4.06 -32.97 -15.52
CA VAL A 199 2.79 -33.68 -15.80
C VAL A 199 1.56 -32.82 -15.52
N ASN A 200 1.77 -31.54 -15.19
CA ASN A 200 0.78 -30.49 -14.89
C ASN A 200 0.07 -30.60 -13.54
N ASN A 201 0.65 -31.24 -12.52
CA ASN A 201 0.16 -31.06 -11.16
C ASN A 201 0.43 -29.62 -10.72
N LEU A 202 -0.56 -28.96 -10.11
CA LEU A 202 -0.50 -27.56 -9.73
C LEU A 202 -0.27 -27.39 -8.23
N GLY A 203 0.90 -26.85 -7.86
CA GLY A 203 1.22 -26.42 -6.50
C GLY A 203 0.77 -24.99 -6.23
N LEU A 204 0.45 -24.70 -4.96
CA LEU A 204 0.16 -23.36 -4.46
C LEU A 204 0.93 -23.14 -3.14
N ASN A 205 1.52 -21.97 -2.96
CA ASN A 205 2.25 -21.62 -1.74
C ASN A 205 1.33 -21.50 -0.50
N ASN A 206 1.95 -21.61 0.67
CA ASN A 206 1.34 -21.16 1.93
C ASN A 206 1.22 -19.63 1.90
N SER A 207 0.05 -19.09 2.26
CA SER A 207 -0.31 -17.68 2.02
C SER A 207 0.74 -16.68 2.53
N PHE A 208 1.28 -15.85 1.64
CA PHE A 208 2.08 -14.67 1.98
C PHE A 208 1.31 -13.40 1.61
N SER A 209 1.68 -12.28 2.20
CA SER A 209 1.05 -10.98 1.95
C SER A 209 2.08 -9.86 1.86
N VAL A 210 1.77 -8.85 1.07
CA VAL A 210 2.43 -7.54 1.04
C VAL A 210 1.45 -6.51 1.56
N GLN A 211 1.91 -5.57 2.39
CA GLN A 211 1.08 -4.45 2.84
C GLN A 211 1.40 -3.24 1.96
N ILE A 212 0.37 -2.73 1.27
CA ILE A 212 0.47 -1.54 0.45
C ILE A 212 0.07 -0.33 1.28
N ASP A 213 0.89 0.71 1.20
CA ASP A 213 0.63 2.01 1.81
C ASP A 213 1.11 3.11 0.86
N THR A 214 0.18 3.90 0.35
CA THR A 214 0.39 5.01 -0.58
C THR A 214 0.06 6.36 0.05
N THR A 215 -0.33 6.37 1.33
CA THR A 215 -0.84 7.56 2.00
C THR A 215 0.31 8.33 2.63
N ALA A 216 0.67 9.46 2.01
CA ALA A 216 1.66 10.36 2.59
C ALA A 216 1.17 10.98 3.92
N PRO A 217 2.06 11.16 4.91
CA PRO A 217 1.76 11.97 6.09
C PRO A 217 1.30 13.37 5.68
N SER A 218 0.38 13.96 6.44
CA SER A 218 -0.13 15.32 6.16
C SER A 218 0.19 16.25 7.32
N PRO A 219 1.46 16.70 7.47
CA PRO A 219 1.83 17.63 8.53
C PRO A 219 1.04 18.94 8.39
N SER A 220 0.41 19.37 9.48
CA SER A 220 -0.47 20.55 9.49
C SER A 220 0.29 21.87 9.27
N SER A 221 -0.46 22.98 9.18
CA SER A 221 0.12 24.32 9.25
C SER A 221 0.98 24.47 10.50
N LEU A 222 2.16 25.07 10.34
CA LEU A 222 3.10 25.30 11.41
C LEU A 222 2.56 26.40 12.34
N THR A 223 2.80 26.27 13.64
CA THR A 223 2.36 27.23 14.66
C THR A 223 3.52 27.62 15.54
N LEU A 224 3.68 28.92 15.84
CA LEU A 224 4.72 29.38 16.74
C LEU A 224 4.29 29.11 18.19
N SER A 225 5.07 28.33 18.91
CA SER A 225 4.85 28.08 20.34
C SER A 225 5.61 29.09 21.20
N SER A 226 6.86 29.39 20.83
CA SER A 226 7.65 30.44 21.49
C SER A 226 8.76 30.96 20.57
N SER A 227 9.18 32.19 20.80
CA SER A 227 10.36 32.78 20.16
C SER A 227 11.30 33.37 21.21
N SER A 228 12.59 33.35 20.89
CA SER A 228 13.63 34.09 21.61
C SER A 228 14.44 34.92 20.62
N THR A 229 15.45 35.64 21.11
CA THR A 229 16.37 36.41 20.26
C THR A 229 17.20 35.54 19.31
N ASN A 230 17.37 34.25 19.59
CA ASN A 230 18.23 33.38 18.78
C ASN A 230 17.59 32.02 18.46
N SER A 231 16.31 31.82 18.82
CA SER A 231 15.63 30.55 18.61
C SER A 231 14.13 30.70 18.34
N LEU A 232 13.57 29.68 17.71
CA LEU A 232 12.15 29.48 17.49
C LEU A 232 11.76 28.07 17.96
N VAL A 233 10.60 27.97 18.61
CA VAL A 233 9.95 26.68 18.90
C VAL A 233 8.62 26.68 18.17
N ILE A 234 8.47 25.75 17.24
CA ILE A 234 7.36 25.65 16.32
C ILE A 234 6.70 24.28 16.52
N THR A 235 5.38 24.28 16.67
CA THR A 235 4.58 23.06 16.77
C THR A 235 3.83 22.78 15.47
N PHE A 236 3.68 21.50 15.17
CA PHE A 236 2.87 20.99 14.07
C PHE A 236 2.09 19.75 14.54
N SER A 237 1.22 19.21 13.71
CA SER A 237 0.47 17.97 13.95
C SER A 237 0.46 17.12 12.68
N GLY A 238 -0.10 15.91 12.71
CA GLY A 238 -0.09 15.01 11.55
C GLY A 238 1.29 14.46 11.20
N ALA A 239 2.19 14.44 12.20
CA ALA A 239 3.48 13.78 12.08
C ALA A 239 3.28 12.26 12.06
N ASP A 240 3.84 11.61 11.06
CA ASP A 240 4.00 10.16 11.02
C ASP A 240 5.40 9.82 10.49
N GLY A 241 5.98 8.74 11.03
CA GLY A 241 7.36 8.35 10.81
C GLY A 241 8.39 9.41 11.22
N THR A 242 9.30 9.72 10.29
CA THR A 242 10.43 10.62 10.52
C THR A 242 10.20 11.97 9.87
N CYS A 243 10.40 13.06 10.61
CA CYS A 243 10.21 14.42 10.09
C CYS A 243 11.54 15.17 9.99
N THR A 244 11.64 16.01 8.97
CA THR A 244 12.74 16.94 8.72
C THR A 244 12.17 18.34 8.46
N ALA A 245 12.97 19.38 8.66
CA ALA A 245 12.56 20.75 8.40
C ALA A 245 13.54 21.47 7.47
N SER A 246 13.01 22.33 6.59
CA SER A 246 13.78 23.24 5.74
C SER A 246 14.11 24.54 6.48
N GLY A 247 14.68 25.55 5.81
CA GLY A 247 14.91 26.88 6.38
C GLY A 247 16.23 27.08 7.12
N THR A 248 16.45 28.29 7.63
CA THR A 248 17.72 28.73 8.24
C THR A 248 17.85 28.29 9.70
N GLY A 249 19.09 28.13 10.18
CA GLY A 249 19.40 27.76 11.56
C GLY A 249 19.57 26.25 11.77
N THR A 250 20.06 25.90 12.96
CA THR A 250 20.19 24.51 13.41
C THR A 250 18.82 24.01 13.84
N LYS A 251 18.38 22.88 13.28
CA LYS A 251 17.01 22.35 13.44
C LYS A 251 17.06 21.02 14.15
N SER A 252 16.16 20.83 15.10
CA SER A 252 15.92 19.55 15.77
C SER A 252 14.42 19.34 15.90
N ILE A 253 13.96 18.14 15.57
CA ILE A 253 12.55 17.76 15.71
C ILE A 253 12.48 16.65 16.76
N SER A 254 11.58 16.84 17.74
CA SER A 254 11.23 15.82 18.73
C SER A 254 9.71 15.72 18.80
N GLY A 255 9.17 14.56 18.42
CA GLY A 255 7.73 14.40 18.19
C GLY A 255 7.23 15.43 17.17
N SER A 256 6.25 16.24 17.57
CA SER A 256 5.64 17.27 16.73
C SER A 256 6.12 18.70 17.02
N THR A 257 7.32 18.81 17.61
CA THR A 257 7.95 20.10 17.95
C THR A 257 9.26 20.25 17.18
N LEU A 258 9.34 21.31 16.37
CA LEU A 258 10.55 21.80 15.71
C LEU A 258 11.19 22.90 16.56
N THR A 259 12.42 22.66 17.02
CA THR A 259 13.26 23.66 17.66
C THR A 259 14.32 24.13 16.66
N VAL A 260 14.42 25.44 16.49
CA VAL A 260 15.41 26.09 15.63
C VAL A 260 16.27 27.04 16.44
N THR A 261 17.60 26.95 16.32
CA THR A 261 18.56 27.81 17.03
C THR A 261 19.61 28.40 16.09
N GLY A 262 20.35 29.41 16.55
CA GLY A 262 21.40 30.04 15.75
C GLY A 262 20.85 31.03 14.74
N LEU A 263 19.78 31.73 15.12
CA LEU A 263 19.09 32.71 14.32
C LEU A 263 19.45 34.13 14.78
N ASN A 264 19.41 35.10 13.87
CA ASN A 264 19.56 36.49 14.26
C ASN A 264 18.24 37.03 14.82
N CYS A 265 18.32 37.81 15.90
CA CYS A 265 17.15 38.44 16.52
C CYS A 265 16.44 39.41 15.57
N GLY A 266 15.11 39.54 15.73
CA GLY A 266 14.25 40.45 14.98
C GLY A 266 14.06 40.14 13.49
N ASN A 267 14.48 38.96 13.01
CA ASN A 267 14.40 38.60 11.59
C ASN A 267 13.28 37.57 11.32
N PRO A 268 12.57 37.67 10.18
CA PRO A 268 11.64 36.64 9.73
C PRO A 268 12.40 35.47 9.06
N TYR A 269 11.92 34.25 9.31
CA TYR A 269 12.43 33.00 8.76
C TYR A 269 11.25 32.12 8.34
N SER A 270 11.37 31.48 7.19
CA SER A 270 10.34 30.57 6.66
C SER A 270 10.74 29.12 6.80
N TYR A 271 9.79 28.29 7.21
CA TYR A 271 9.99 26.86 7.44
C TYR A 271 8.92 26.03 6.76
N THR A 272 9.33 24.86 6.28
CA THR A 272 8.44 23.73 5.97
C THR A 272 8.89 22.53 6.78
N VAL A 273 7.95 21.65 7.13
CA VAL A 273 8.23 20.35 7.72
C VAL A 273 7.82 19.26 6.74
N THR A 274 8.73 18.34 6.44
CA THR A 274 8.49 17.17 5.61
C THR A 274 8.58 15.93 6.48
N CYS A 275 7.48 15.18 6.58
CA CYS A 275 7.41 13.92 7.30
C CYS A 275 7.31 12.75 6.32
N THR A 276 8.07 11.69 6.60
CA THR A 276 8.15 10.46 5.81
C THR A 276 7.77 9.28 6.69
N ASP A 277 6.74 8.54 6.31
CA ASP A 277 6.27 7.35 7.03
C ASP A 277 7.22 6.14 6.87
N THR A 278 6.81 5.00 7.41
CA THR A 278 7.58 3.75 7.31
C THR A 278 7.57 3.11 5.92
N ALA A 279 6.58 3.39 5.09
CA ALA A 279 6.51 2.93 3.69
C ALA A 279 7.36 3.81 2.74
N GLY A 280 7.80 4.98 3.22
CA GLY A 280 8.54 5.98 2.48
C GLY A 280 7.65 6.98 1.73
N ASN A 281 6.37 7.10 2.06
CA ASN A 281 5.55 8.21 1.56
C ASN A 281 5.93 9.48 2.33
N ALA A 282 6.11 10.58 1.61
CA ALA A 282 6.52 11.86 2.19
C ALA A 282 5.49 12.94 1.91
N GLY A 283 5.10 13.66 2.94
CA GLY A 283 4.26 14.85 2.82
C GLY A 283 4.88 16.05 3.50
N THR A 284 4.60 17.23 2.97
CA THR A 284 5.25 18.49 3.35
C THR A 284 4.22 19.54 3.71
N SER A 285 4.44 20.22 4.83
CA SER A 285 3.59 21.33 5.28
C SER A 285 3.69 22.52 4.33
N SER A 286 2.70 23.41 4.38
CA SER A 286 2.85 24.72 3.75
C SER A 286 4.00 25.51 4.39
N SER A 287 4.67 26.33 3.59
CA SER A 287 5.73 27.24 4.07
C SER A 287 5.11 28.32 4.95
N THR A 288 5.62 28.46 6.18
CA THR A 288 5.12 29.44 7.16
C THR A 288 6.29 30.27 7.70
N SER A 289 6.10 31.59 7.79
CA SER A 289 7.11 32.53 8.28
C SER A 289 6.90 32.87 9.76
N PHE A 290 7.99 32.85 10.52
CA PHE A 290 8.03 33.22 11.94
C PHE A 290 9.21 34.16 12.19
N SER A 291 9.11 35.01 13.21
CA SER A 291 10.18 35.96 13.56
C SER A 291 10.75 35.67 14.96
N THR A 292 12.08 35.75 15.07
CA THR A 292 12.76 35.76 16.37
C THR A 292 12.41 37.04 17.14
N THR A 293 12.48 36.98 18.47
CA THR A 293 12.31 38.14 19.34
C THR A 293 13.37 39.21 18.99
N GLY A 294 13.00 40.49 19.09
CA GLY A 294 13.93 41.60 18.84
C GLY A 294 15.09 41.63 19.83
N CYS A 295 16.23 42.18 19.40
CA CYS A 295 17.52 42.14 20.13
C CYS A 295 17.59 42.98 21.42
N GLY A 296 16.46 43.42 22.00
CA GLY A 296 16.47 44.31 23.17
C GLY A 296 16.95 45.74 22.88
N GLY A 297 17.05 46.14 21.62
CA GLY A 297 17.05 47.54 21.19
C GLY A 297 15.69 47.84 20.58
N SER A 298 15.05 48.95 20.98
CA SER A 298 13.73 49.37 20.51
C SER A 298 13.72 49.67 19.01
N TYR A 299 13.64 48.62 18.21
CA TYR A 299 13.26 48.63 16.81
C TYR A 299 12.53 47.32 16.50
N THR A 300 11.26 47.26 16.89
CA THR A 300 10.29 46.49 16.11
C THR A 300 10.14 47.22 14.77
N PRO A 301 10.29 46.59 13.60
CA PRO A 301 9.56 47.09 12.44
C PRO A 301 8.10 46.84 12.79
N SER A 302 7.52 47.86 13.41
CA SER A 302 6.14 47.88 13.83
C SER A 302 5.30 47.57 12.59
N PHE A 303 4.37 46.60 12.71
CA PHE A 303 3.31 46.46 11.71
C PHE A 303 2.73 47.84 11.37
N TRP A 304 2.70 48.73 12.35
CA TRP A 304 2.37 50.14 12.22
C TRP A 304 3.53 50.98 11.67
N THR A 305 3.31 51.61 10.54
CA THR A 305 4.21 52.61 9.94
C THR A 305 4.09 53.98 10.61
N SER A 306 3.00 54.25 11.33
CA SER A 306 2.81 55.50 12.07
C SER A 306 1.91 55.31 13.29
N THR A 307 2.24 56.01 14.37
CA THR A 307 1.46 56.10 15.59
C THR A 307 1.14 57.56 15.87
N PHE A 308 -0.14 57.86 16.07
CA PHE A 308 -0.63 59.20 16.34
C PHE A 308 -1.08 59.27 17.80
N VAL A 309 -0.40 60.07 18.60
CA VAL A 309 -0.81 60.32 19.99
C VAL A 309 -2.05 61.20 19.97
N VAL A 310 -3.06 60.80 20.73
CA VAL A 310 -4.29 61.57 20.95
C VAL A 310 -4.27 62.02 22.40
N GLU A 311 -4.37 63.33 22.60
CA GLU A 311 -4.39 63.92 23.93
C GLU A 311 -5.74 63.62 24.63
N GLU A 312 -5.75 63.64 25.96
CA GLU A 312 -6.90 63.23 26.78
C GLU A 312 -8.16 64.10 26.51
N ASP A 313 -7.97 65.41 26.35
CA ASP A 313 -9.04 66.35 26.01
C ASP A 313 -9.66 66.02 24.63
N GLN A 314 -8.82 65.74 23.63
CA GLN A 314 -9.24 65.35 22.30
C GLN A 314 -9.96 64.00 22.29
N PHE A 315 -9.52 63.06 23.13
CA PHE A 315 -10.12 61.73 23.21
C PHE A 315 -11.51 61.77 23.86
N THR A 316 -11.71 62.64 24.85
CA THR A 316 -13.01 62.84 25.51
C THR A 316 -14.00 63.65 24.67
N GLU A 317 -13.53 64.60 23.86
CA GLU A 317 -14.37 65.37 22.93
C GLU A 317 -14.73 64.60 21.64
N GLY A 318 -13.97 63.55 21.33
CA GLY A 318 -14.10 62.76 20.12
C GLY A 318 -13.08 63.19 19.06
N PHE A 319 -12.05 62.38 18.85
CA PHE A 319 -10.94 62.69 17.95
C PHE A 319 -11.10 61.97 16.61
N THR A 320 -11.02 62.73 15.51
CA THR A 320 -11.19 62.20 14.15
C THR A 320 -9.91 62.30 13.33
N ARG A 321 -9.51 61.22 12.65
CA ARG A 321 -8.32 61.21 11.81
C ARG A 321 -8.41 60.28 10.61
N GLU A 322 -7.74 60.66 9.52
CA GLU A 322 -7.51 59.78 8.37
C GLU A 322 -6.32 58.84 8.61
N LEU A 323 -6.57 57.53 8.53
CA LEU A 323 -5.59 56.46 8.73
C LEU A 323 -5.47 55.60 7.47
N SER A 324 -4.25 55.41 6.96
CA SER A 324 -3.97 54.33 6.00
C SER A 324 -3.79 53.00 6.73
N ILE A 325 -3.81 51.87 6.01
CA ILE A 325 -3.37 50.57 6.55
C ILE A 325 -2.00 50.77 7.21
N LYS A 326 -1.78 50.11 8.36
CA LYS A 326 -0.56 50.27 9.19
C LYS A 326 -0.45 51.61 9.91
N ASN A 327 -1.51 52.41 9.99
CA ASN A 327 -1.54 53.57 10.88
C ASN A 327 -2.40 53.27 12.12
N ARG A 328 -1.98 53.78 13.27
CA ARG A 328 -2.71 53.66 14.54
C ARG A 328 -2.76 54.97 15.30
N MET A 329 -3.75 55.08 16.17
CA MET A 329 -3.85 56.09 17.22
C MET A 329 -3.48 55.46 18.55
N LYS A 330 -2.81 56.22 19.41
CA LYS A 330 -2.49 55.89 20.80
C LYS A 330 -3.37 56.77 21.69
N VAL A 331 -4.08 56.15 22.63
CA VAL A 331 -4.84 56.82 23.69
C VAL A 331 -4.36 56.32 25.04
N VAL A 332 -4.65 57.07 26.10
CA VAL A 332 -4.42 56.64 27.48
C VAL A 332 -5.78 56.42 28.16
N ILE A 333 -5.99 55.23 28.74
CA ILE A 333 -7.18 54.86 29.51
C ILE A 333 -6.67 54.18 30.78
N ASP A 334 -7.14 54.62 31.96
CA ASP A 334 -6.68 54.15 33.27
C ASP A 334 -5.15 54.18 33.47
N ASN A 335 -4.53 55.26 33.01
CA ASN A 335 -3.07 55.47 33.01
C ASN A 335 -2.27 54.43 32.19
N GLU A 336 -2.92 53.61 31.37
CA GLU A 336 -2.27 52.66 30.46
C GLU A 336 -2.40 53.08 28.99
N ASP A 337 -1.43 52.68 28.16
CA ASP A 337 -1.42 52.95 26.73
C ASP A 337 -2.31 51.94 25.98
N HIS A 338 -3.26 52.45 25.19
CA HIS A 338 -4.10 51.64 24.31
C HIS A 338 -3.92 52.09 22.86
N TYR A 339 -4.02 51.16 21.91
CA TYR A 339 -3.80 51.46 20.49
C TYR A 339 -4.96 51.00 19.62
N ILE A 340 -5.40 51.87 18.71
CA ILE A 340 -6.46 51.61 17.73
C ILE A 340 -5.85 51.79 16.34
N GLY A 341 -5.85 50.76 15.50
CA GLY A 341 -5.26 50.90 14.17
C GLY A 341 -5.90 50.09 13.06
N VAL A 342 -5.65 50.53 11.83
CA VAL A 342 -6.19 49.92 10.60
C VAL A 342 -5.28 48.79 10.13
N ILE A 343 -5.78 47.56 10.16
CA ILE A 343 -5.05 46.36 9.70
C ILE A 343 -5.43 45.93 8.28
N GLU A 344 -6.67 46.21 7.85
CA GLU A 344 -7.14 45.97 6.49
C GLU A 344 -8.08 47.11 6.06
N LEU A 345 -8.05 47.49 4.77
CA LEU A 345 -8.88 48.55 4.20
C LEU A 345 -9.34 48.16 2.79
N ASN A 346 -10.62 48.34 2.49
CA ASN A 346 -11.16 48.31 1.13
C ASN A 346 -12.01 49.55 0.87
N ASN A 347 -12.69 49.62 -0.28
CA ASN A 347 -13.43 50.82 -0.68
C ASN A 347 -14.68 51.11 0.17
N THR A 348 -15.14 50.18 1.01
CA THR A 348 -16.43 50.28 1.74
C THR A 348 -16.35 49.93 3.23
N SER A 349 -15.24 49.35 3.69
CA SER A 349 -15.06 48.92 5.08
C SER A 349 -13.60 48.91 5.50
N VAL A 350 -13.40 48.97 6.81
CA VAL A 350 -12.10 48.91 7.49
C VAL A 350 -12.11 47.79 8.52
N LYS A 351 -10.99 47.09 8.68
CA LYS A 351 -10.76 46.21 9.82
C LYS A 351 -9.83 46.91 10.80
N VAL A 352 -10.33 47.15 12.01
CA VAL A 352 -9.59 47.80 13.09
C VAL A 352 -9.11 46.76 14.10
N ASN A 353 -7.95 47.03 14.70
CA ASN A 353 -7.39 46.27 15.82
C ASN A 353 -7.22 47.22 17.01
N VAL A 354 -7.75 46.85 18.18
CA VAL A 354 -7.60 47.55 19.46
C VAL A 354 -6.72 46.68 20.37
N SER A 355 -5.53 47.14 20.77
CA SER A 355 -4.40 46.25 21.14
C SER A 355 -4.07 46.07 22.63
N SER A 356 -5.04 46.10 23.53
CA SER A 356 -4.79 45.91 24.98
C SER A 356 -4.96 44.43 25.36
N ASN A 357 -5.99 43.82 24.78
CA ASN A 357 -6.11 42.41 24.43
C ASN A 357 -6.68 42.41 23.01
N PRO A 358 -5.98 41.94 21.96
CA PRO A 358 -6.30 42.28 20.58
C PRO A 358 -7.75 41.96 20.21
N GLN A 359 -8.57 43.00 20.15
CA GLN A 359 -9.94 42.95 19.68
C GLN A 359 -9.98 43.48 18.25
N GLN A 360 -10.69 42.76 17.38
CA GLN A 360 -10.82 43.13 15.98
C GLN A 360 -12.28 43.31 15.61
N ALA A 361 -12.56 44.37 14.86
CA ALA A 361 -13.87 44.61 14.30
C ALA A 361 -13.76 45.06 12.84
N THR A 362 -14.71 44.64 12.01
CA THR A 362 -14.88 45.16 10.66
C THR A 362 -16.03 46.16 10.67
N LEU A 363 -15.72 47.41 10.35
CA LEU A 363 -16.67 48.53 10.30
C LEU A 363 -16.93 48.90 8.85
N LYS A 364 -18.20 49.03 8.44
CA LYS A 364 -18.59 49.70 7.19
C LYS A 364 -18.70 51.20 7.42
N ILE A 365 -18.73 51.98 6.33
CA ILE A 365 -18.92 53.42 6.39
C ILE A 365 -20.25 53.73 7.11
N GLY A 366 -20.18 54.49 8.20
CA GLY A 366 -21.30 54.83 9.08
C GLY A 366 -21.44 53.94 10.31
N ASP A 367 -20.72 52.82 10.39
CA ASP A 367 -20.77 51.91 11.55
C ASP A 367 -19.93 52.42 12.72
N SER A 368 -20.35 52.04 13.93
CA SER A 368 -19.59 52.21 15.17
C SER A 368 -19.53 50.91 15.97
N THR A 369 -18.41 50.66 16.65
CA THR A 369 -18.22 49.53 17.56
C THR A 369 -17.66 50.02 18.90
N LYS A 370 -18.17 49.46 20.00
CA LYS A 370 -17.69 49.69 21.35
C LYS A 370 -16.70 48.61 21.77
N PHE A 371 -15.64 48.99 22.49
CA PHE A 371 -14.59 48.10 22.98
C PHE A 371 -14.42 48.34 24.48
N GLU A 372 -14.35 47.24 25.23
CA GLU A 372 -13.88 47.22 26.61
C GLU A 372 -12.39 46.88 26.57
N VAL A 373 -11.54 47.67 27.23
CA VAL A 373 -10.08 47.50 27.19
C VAL A 373 -9.42 47.45 28.59
N THR A 374 -10.17 47.70 29.67
CA THR A 374 -9.70 47.81 31.06
C THR A 374 -10.02 46.58 31.94
N GLY A 375 -10.96 45.76 31.51
CA GLY A 375 -11.43 44.53 32.15
C GLY A 375 -12.53 44.75 33.19
N ASP A 376 -13.21 45.90 33.18
CA ASP A 376 -14.10 46.37 34.26
C ASP A 376 -15.61 46.18 33.99
N ASP A 377 -15.96 45.40 32.95
CA ASP A 377 -17.33 45.21 32.45
C ASP A 377 -18.04 46.50 31.95
N SER A 378 -17.29 47.56 31.66
CA SER A 378 -17.76 48.78 31.00
C SER A 378 -17.07 48.97 29.65
N TYR A 379 -17.77 49.54 28.67
CA TYR A 379 -17.13 49.99 27.45
C TYR A 379 -16.36 51.27 27.70
N ASP A 380 -15.09 51.29 27.30
CA ASP A 380 -14.17 52.42 27.47
C ASP A 380 -13.97 53.23 26.17
N LEU A 381 -14.22 52.60 25.02
CA LEU A 381 -13.86 53.14 23.71
C LEU A 381 -14.98 52.91 22.68
N LEU A 382 -15.39 53.98 21.99
CA LEU A 382 -16.21 53.92 20.78
C LEU A 382 -15.35 54.23 19.56
N VAL A 383 -15.41 53.38 18.54
CA VAL A 383 -14.73 53.59 17.24
C VAL A 383 -15.76 53.67 16.13
N THR A 384 -15.71 54.75 15.33
CA THR A 384 -16.63 55.00 14.20
C THR A 384 -15.87 55.17 12.90
N LEU A 385 -16.36 54.58 11.80
CA LEU A 385 -15.85 54.83 10.46
C LEU A 385 -16.74 55.85 9.72
N ASN A 386 -16.25 57.08 9.51
CA ASN A 386 -17.05 58.15 8.89
C ASN A 386 -17.04 58.10 7.35
N SER A 387 -15.90 57.81 6.74
CA SER A 387 -15.75 57.73 5.28
C SER A 387 -14.43 57.04 4.89
N ILE A 388 -14.32 56.63 3.63
CA ILE A 388 -13.06 56.15 3.03
C ILE A 388 -12.80 56.97 1.77
N LYS A 389 -11.66 57.66 1.71
CA LYS A 389 -11.22 58.47 0.56
C LYS A 389 -9.72 58.30 0.36
N ASN A 390 -9.26 58.25 -0.88
CA ASN A 390 -7.83 58.18 -1.23
C ASN A 390 -7.05 57.08 -0.48
N ASN A 391 -7.64 55.88 -0.33
CA ASN A 391 -7.07 54.75 0.44
C ASN A 391 -6.76 55.08 1.92
N LYS A 392 -7.54 55.97 2.52
CA LYS A 392 -7.52 56.28 3.95
C LYS A 392 -8.92 56.15 4.55
N ALA A 393 -9.00 55.54 5.72
CA ALA A 393 -10.21 55.51 6.54
C ALA A 393 -10.24 56.76 7.42
N ASN A 394 -11.32 57.53 7.35
CA ASN A 394 -11.60 58.60 8.29
C ASN A 394 -12.29 58.00 9.52
N VAL A 395 -11.55 57.86 10.61
CA VAL A 395 -11.96 57.16 11.84
C VAL A 395 -12.10 58.15 12.98
N THR A 396 -13.21 58.08 13.72
CA THR A 396 -13.39 58.79 14.99
C THR A 396 -13.23 57.82 16.15
N ILE A 397 -12.52 58.24 17.19
CA ILE A 397 -12.48 57.57 18.49
C ILE A 397 -13.04 58.50 19.56
N LEU A 398 -13.77 57.93 20.51
CA LEU A 398 -14.37 58.66 21.62
C LEU A 398 -14.25 57.83 22.90
N SER A 399 -13.79 58.46 23.97
CA SER A 399 -13.84 57.88 25.31
C SER A 399 -15.29 57.75 25.76
N ILE A 400 -15.68 56.56 26.20
CA ILE A 400 -17.02 56.32 26.75
C ILE A 400 -16.88 55.61 28.09
N SER A 401 -17.91 55.69 28.91
CA SER A 401 -18.03 54.88 30.12
C SER A 401 -19.49 54.42 30.20
N GLU A 402 -19.74 53.26 29.61
CA GLU A 402 -21.08 52.67 29.54
C GLU A 402 -21.03 51.23 30.04
N LYS A 403 -21.87 50.86 31.02
CA LYS A 403 -21.95 49.47 31.47
C LYS A 403 -22.36 48.55 30.32
N MET A 404 -21.65 47.43 30.17
CA MET A 404 -22.09 46.40 29.25
C MET A 404 -23.45 45.84 29.68
N PRO A 405 -24.34 45.48 28.74
CA PRO A 405 -25.64 44.94 29.08
C PRO A 405 -25.47 43.66 29.92
N THR A 406 -25.96 43.70 31.16
CA THR A 406 -26.05 42.52 32.02
C THR A 406 -26.91 41.48 31.32
N GLN A 407 -26.35 40.32 30.99
CA GLN A 407 -27.14 39.21 30.44
C GLN A 407 -28.22 38.82 31.47
N VAL A 408 -29.47 39.15 31.17
CA VAL A 408 -30.62 38.68 31.92
C VAL A 408 -30.79 37.20 31.63
N ILE A 409 -30.26 36.35 32.50
CA ILE A 409 -30.64 34.94 32.55
C ILE A 409 -32.00 34.86 33.23
N THR A 410 -33.08 34.90 32.44
CA THR A 410 -34.39 34.42 32.88
C THR A 410 -34.40 32.90 32.85
N GLY A 411 -34.32 32.28 34.04
CA GLY A 411 -34.55 30.86 34.25
C GLY A 411 -34.70 30.58 35.75
N GLU A 412 -35.90 30.24 36.16
CA GLU A 412 -36.43 30.24 37.53
C GLU A 412 -35.62 29.44 38.56
N SER A 413 -35.50 30.03 39.75
CA SER A 413 -35.11 29.37 41.00
C SER A 413 -36.30 28.64 41.61
N LYS A 414 -36.10 27.34 41.93
CA LYS A 414 -36.69 26.75 43.13
C LYS A 414 -35.56 26.22 44.01
N ASP A 415 -35.37 26.94 45.10
CA ASP A 415 -34.53 26.63 46.25
C ASP A 415 -34.84 25.25 46.86
N LYS A 416 -33.79 24.48 47.15
CA LYS A 416 -33.62 23.72 48.40
C LYS A 416 -32.13 23.54 48.74
N THR A 417 -31.65 24.43 49.62
CA THR A 417 -30.80 24.17 50.81
C THR A 417 -29.71 23.08 50.78
N VAL A 418 -28.46 23.56 50.79
CA VAL A 418 -27.27 23.21 51.63
C VAL A 418 -27.12 21.78 52.17
N ASP A 419 -26.03 21.10 51.75
CA ASP A 419 -24.99 20.66 52.69
C ASP A 419 -23.65 20.31 52.01
N ASN A 420 -22.58 20.53 52.76
CA ASN A 420 -21.19 20.70 52.33
C ASN A 420 -20.38 19.39 52.46
N LYS A 421 -19.64 18.95 51.42
CA LYS A 421 -18.33 18.23 51.50
C LYS A 421 -17.87 17.66 50.14
N GLY A 422 -16.58 17.85 49.84
CA GLY A 422 -15.76 16.85 49.14
C GLY A 422 -15.41 17.14 47.67
N ILE A 423 -14.11 17.20 47.40
CA ILE A 423 -13.44 17.39 46.11
C ILE A 423 -13.70 16.20 45.17
N GLU A 424 -14.11 16.42 43.91
CA GLU A 424 -13.76 15.57 42.76
C GLU A 424 -14.06 16.24 41.38
N SER A 425 -13.23 15.87 40.40
CA SER A 425 -13.11 16.36 39.00
C SER A 425 -14.41 16.27 38.16
N PRO A 426 -14.67 17.18 37.18
CA PRO A 426 -15.91 17.12 36.40
C PRO A 426 -15.89 15.98 35.36
N LYS A 427 -16.87 15.06 35.50
CA LYS A 427 -17.30 14.09 34.49
C LYS A 427 -17.91 14.79 33.28
N GLU A 428 -17.52 14.32 32.09
CA GLU A 428 -18.13 14.62 30.79
C GLU A 428 -19.65 14.42 30.79
N LYS A 429 -20.38 15.40 30.24
CA LYS A 429 -21.80 15.25 29.93
C LYS A 429 -21.95 14.36 28.70
N GLY A 430 -22.50 13.16 28.92
CA GLY A 430 -22.84 12.19 27.91
C GLY A 430 -23.81 12.74 26.85
N SER A 431 -23.47 12.47 25.61
CA SER A 431 -24.27 12.73 24.42
C SER A 431 -25.58 11.95 24.42
N LEU A 432 -26.69 12.59 24.06
CA LEU A 432 -28.03 12.01 23.92
C LEU A 432 -28.18 11.10 22.67
N THR A 433 -27.08 10.69 22.04
CA THR A 433 -27.08 9.82 20.84
C THR A 433 -27.76 8.46 21.07
N TRP A 434 -27.69 7.92 22.29
CA TRP A 434 -28.35 6.65 22.62
C TRP A 434 -29.89 6.71 22.52
N LEU A 435 -30.50 7.88 22.75
CA LEU A 435 -31.95 8.07 22.68
C LEU A 435 -32.45 7.97 21.23
N TRP A 436 -31.65 8.43 20.26
CA TRP A 436 -31.93 8.30 18.83
C TRP A 436 -31.72 6.87 18.31
N ILE A 437 -30.69 6.16 18.81
CA ILE A 437 -30.44 4.75 18.45
C ILE A 437 -31.57 3.86 19.00
N SER A 438 -32.06 4.15 20.20
CA SER A 438 -33.18 3.44 20.82
C SER A 438 -34.48 3.62 20.04
N LEU A 439 -34.76 4.86 19.58
CA LEU A 439 -35.95 5.17 18.79
C LEU A 439 -35.90 4.49 17.40
N ALA A 440 -34.73 4.47 16.76
CA ALA A 440 -34.55 3.78 15.48
C ALA A 440 -34.76 2.27 15.60
N LEU A 441 -34.28 1.64 16.68
CA LEU A 441 -34.45 0.21 16.93
C LEU A 441 -35.94 -0.16 17.13
N ILE A 442 -36.69 0.68 17.86
CA ILE A 442 -38.13 0.48 18.07
C ILE A 442 -38.90 0.58 16.74
N VAL A 443 -38.56 1.54 15.88
CA VAL A 443 -39.17 1.67 14.54
C VAL A 443 -38.89 0.45 13.68
N ILE A 444 -37.67 -0.10 13.72
CA ILE A 444 -37.31 -1.32 12.96
C ILE A 444 -38.10 -2.54 13.47
N ILE A 445 -38.27 -2.68 14.79
CA ILE A 445 -39.06 -3.78 15.38
C ILE A 445 -40.53 -3.67 14.99
N VAL A 446 -41.11 -2.47 15.00
CA VAL A 446 -42.50 -2.23 14.58
C VAL A 446 -42.69 -2.52 13.09
N LEU A 447 -41.75 -2.09 12.23
CA LEU A 447 -41.80 -2.39 10.80
C LEU A 447 -41.64 -3.89 10.52
N SER A 448 -40.78 -4.58 11.27
CA SER A 448 -40.61 -6.04 11.17
C SER A 448 -41.87 -6.79 11.58
N TYR A 449 -42.52 -6.35 12.66
CA TYR A 449 -43.79 -6.91 13.12
C TYR A 449 -44.94 -6.71 12.12
N LEU A 450 -45.04 -5.51 11.52
CA LEU A 450 -46.04 -5.22 10.48
C LEU A 450 -45.78 -6.02 9.20
N PHE A 451 -44.53 -6.22 8.83
CA PHE A 451 -44.15 -7.03 7.66
C PHE A 451 -44.49 -8.52 7.84
N ILE A 452 -44.30 -9.06 9.04
CA ILE A 452 -44.68 -10.45 9.37
C ILE A 452 -46.19 -10.61 9.39
N ARG A 453 -46.94 -9.62 9.89
CA ARG A 453 -48.41 -9.65 9.94
C ARG A 453 -49.06 -9.58 8.56
N ASN A 454 -48.45 -8.92 7.58
CA ASN A 454 -48.97 -8.81 6.21
C ASN A 454 -48.66 -10.04 5.33
N LYS A 455 -48.00 -11.07 5.86
CA LYS A 455 -47.62 -12.29 5.12
C LYS A 455 -48.29 -13.57 5.60
N ILE A 456 -49.30 -13.47 6.49
CA ILE A 456 -50.15 -14.57 6.94
C ILE A 456 -51.56 -14.37 6.41
#